data_AF-A0ABD4QRG8-F1
#
_entry.id   AF-A0ABD4QRG8-F1
#
_cell.length_a   1.000
_cell.length_b   1.000
_cell.length_c   1.000
_cell.angle_alpha   90.00
_cell.angle_beta   90.00
_cell.angle_gamma   90.00
#
_symmetry.space_group_name_H-M   'P 1'
#
loop_
_entity.id
_entity.type
_entity.pdbx_description
1 polymer ?
#
loop_
_entity_poly.entity_id
_entity_poly.type
_entity_poly.pdbx_seq_one_letter_code
_entity_poly.pdbx_strand_id
1 'polypeptide(L)'
;MKQLTTATLTKALEGFKAIQLHKTSFEQFLANTPKSDPFYDELNQLIQLSDQCEKLEINVGDESLKIINQFNALSDQLSNKLNAIG
;
A
#
# COMPACT_ATOMS: atom_id res chain seq x y z
N MET A 1 -12.09 -15.37 -12.02
CA MET A 1 -11.21 -14.62 -11.10
C MET A 1 -11.10 -13.20 -11.62
N LYS A 2 -11.30 -12.18 -10.78
CA LYS A 2 -11.12 -10.77 -11.18
C LYS A 2 -9.63 -10.53 -11.36
N GLN A 3 -9.18 -10.09 -12.54
CA GLN A 3 -7.77 -9.76 -12.76
C GLN A 3 -7.36 -8.62 -11.83
N LEU A 4 -6.29 -8.83 -11.07
CA LEU A 4 -5.69 -7.81 -10.24
C LEU A 4 -4.89 -6.87 -11.17
N THR A 5 -5.36 -5.65 -11.35
CA THR A 5 -4.67 -4.68 -12.22
C THR A 5 -3.56 -3.96 -11.46
N THR A 6 -2.56 -3.45 -12.17
CA THR A 6 -1.51 -2.59 -11.60
C THR A 6 -2.11 -1.37 -10.90
N ALA A 7 -3.16 -0.76 -11.47
CA ALA A 7 -3.88 0.35 -10.84
C ALA A 7 -4.54 -0.05 -9.50
N THR A 8 -5.12 -1.25 -9.43
CA THR A 8 -5.69 -1.79 -8.17
C THR A 8 -4.61 -2.01 -7.12
N LEU A 9 -3.44 -2.51 -7.51
CA LEU A 9 -2.29 -2.71 -6.62
C LEU A 9 -1.72 -1.38 -6.12
N THR A 10 -1.53 -0.40 -7.01
CA THR A 10 -1.05 0.95 -6.63
C THR A 10 -1.98 1.59 -5.61
N LYS A 11 -3.30 1.55 -5.86
CA LYS A 11 -4.28 2.13 -4.94
C LYS A 11 -4.31 1.41 -3.58
N ALA A 12 -4.11 0.09 -3.56
CA ALA A 12 -4.00 -0.68 -2.33
C ALA A 12 -2.73 -0.31 -1.54
N LEU A 13 -1.60 -0.12 -2.21
CA LEU A 13 -0.34 0.33 -1.60
C LEU A 13 -0.43 1.76 -1.05
N GLU A 14 -1.08 2.67 -1.77
CA GLU A 14 -1.36 4.03 -1.31
C GLU A 14 -2.23 4.02 -0.06
N GLY A 15 -3.32 3.23 -0.07
CA GLY A 15 -4.19 3.04 1.08
C GLY A 15 -3.44 2.47 2.29
N PHE A 16 -2.60 1.47 2.08
CA PHE A 16 -1.77 0.88 3.13
C PHE A 16 -0.83 1.91 3.77
N LYS A 17 -0.12 2.71 2.96
CA LYS A 17 0.75 3.77 3.46
C LYS A 17 -0.02 4.82 4.26
N ALA A 18 -1.21 5.21 3.80
CA ALA A 18 -2.06 6.17 4.51
C ALA A 18 -2.50 5.61 5.88
N ILE A 19 -2.88 4.33 5.93
CA ILE A 19 -3.23 3.64 7.19
C ILE A 19 -2.06 3.66 8.17
N GLN A 20 -0.84 3.32 7.72
CA GLN A 20 0.35 3.37 8.57
C GLN A 20 0.66 4.78 9.06
N LEU A 21 0.51 5.80 8.20
CA LEU A 21 0.77 7.20 8.55
C LEU A 21 -0.17 7.71 9.64
N HIS A 22 -1.46 7.34 9.58
CA HIS A 22 -2.48 7.89 10.47
C HIS A 22 -2.73 7.06 11.74
N LYS A 23 -2.27 5.80 11.78
CA LYS A 23 -2.50 4.87 12.90
C LYS A 23 -2.16 5.50 14.26
N THR A 24 -0.95 6.02 14.41
CA THR A 24 -0.49 6.61 15.67
C THR A 24 -1.35 7.80 16.10
N SER A 25 -1.82 8.62 15.16
CA SER A 25 -2.73 9.72 15.46
C SER A 25 -4.09 9.21 15.94
N PHE A 26 -4.62 8.13 15.37
CA PHE A 26 -5.86 7.51 15.82
C PHE A 26 -5.72 6.91 17.22
N GLU A 27 -4.61 6.22 17.51
CA GLU A 27 -4.32 5.66 18.85
C GLU A 27 -4.23 6.78 19.90
N GLN A 28 -3.53 7.87 19.59
CA GLN A 28 -3.46 9.05 20.45
C GLN A 28 -4.82 9.70 20.67
N PHE A 29 -5.64 9.78 19.62
CA PHE A 29 -6.99 10.32 19.73
C PHE A 29 -7.84 9.43 20.65
N LEU A 30 -7.87 8.11 20.41
CA LEU A 30 -8.62 7.14 21.22
C LEU A 30 -8.21 7.16 22.69
N ALA A 31 -6.91 7.29 22.98
CA ALA A 31 -6.40 7.37 24.35
C ALA A 31 -6.95 8.59 25.13
N ASN A 32 -7.34 9.65 24.42
CA ASN A 32 -7.92 10.87 25.00
C ASN A 32 -9.44 10.96 24.83
N THR A 33 -10.07 10.00 24.14
CA THR A 33 -11.53 9.98 23.92
C THR A 33 -12.23 9.23 25.06
N PRO A 34 -13.22 9.83 25.74
CA PRO A 34 -14.03 9.12 26.74
C PRO A 34 -14.78 7.94 26.11
N LYS A 35 -14.95 6.84 26.84
CA LYS A 35 -15.72 5.67 26.35
C LYS A 35 -17.20 5.96 26.07
N SER A 36 -17.74 7.04 26.61
CA SER A 36 -19.11 7.50 26.34
C SER A 36 -19.23 8.33 25.05
N ASP A 37 -18.12 8.65 24.40
CA ASP A 37 -18.12 9.37 23.13
C ASP A 37 -18.79 8.49 22.05
N PRO A 38 -19.71 9.05 21.25
CA PRO A 38 -20.47 8.28 20.26
C PRO A 38 -19.61 7.70 19.13
N PHE A 39 -18.34 8.11 19.00
CA PHE A 39 -17.42 7.60 17.97
C PHE A 39 -16.32 6.69 18.54
N TYR A 40 -16.33 6.42 19.86
CA TYR A 40 -15.28 5.65 20.51
C TYR A 40 -15.13 4.25 19.91
N ASP A 41 -16.25 3.56 19.69
CA ASP A 41 -16.26 2.19 19.17
C ASP A 41 -15.83 2.14 17.71
N GLU A 42 -16.27 3.09 16.87
CA GLU A 42 -15.86 3.19 15.47
C GLU A 42 -14.38 3.48 15.34
N LEU A 43 -13.83 4.38 16.16
CA LEU A 43 -12.41 4.68 16.19
C LEU A 43 -11.58 3.48 16.62
N ASN A 44 -12.04 2.74 17.63
CA ASN A 44 -11.40 1.53 18.09
C ASN A 44 -11.43 0.44 17.01
N GLN A 45 -12.55 0.27 16.29
CA GLN A 45 -12.64 -0.64 15.13
C GLN A 45 -11.68 -0.24 14.01
N LEU A 46 -11.55 1.07 13.72
CA LEU A 46 -10.63 1.58 12.71
C LEU A 46 -9.17 1.25 13.03
N ILE A 47 -8.77 1.37 14.30
CA ILE A 47 -7.43 0.99 14.76
C ILE A 47 -7.21 -0.52 14.61
N GLN A 48 -8.19 -1.35 14.98
CA GLN A 48 -8.11 -2.80 14.79
C GLN A 48 -7.97 -3.21 13.32
N LEU A 49 -8.65 -2.52 12.40
CA LEU A 49 -8.49 -2.73 10.96
C LEU A 49 -7.08 -2.32 10.50
N SER A 50 -6.54 -1.23 11.04
CA SER A 50 -5.15 -0.80 10.79
C SER A 50 -4.13 -1.87 11.21
N ASP A 51 -4.30 -2.47 12.40
CA ASP A 51 -3.45 -3.57 12.89
C ASP A 51 -3.48 -4.81 11.98
N GLN A 52 -4.65 -5.12 11.40
CA GLN A 52 -4.79 -6.21 10.44
C GLN A 52 -4.05 -5.88 9.13
N CYS A 53 -4.09 -4.61 8.71
CA CYS A 53 -3.35 -4.17 7.55
C CYS A 53 -1.84 -4.27 7.76
N GLU A 54 -1.31 -3.94 8.94
CA GLU A 54 0.14 -4.04 9.25
C GLU A 54 0.71 -5.46 9.05
N LYS A 55 -0.15 -6.48 9.17
CA LYS A 55 0.19 -7.89 8.93
C LYS A 55 0.04 -8.32 7.46
N LEU A 56 -0.40 -7.42 6.57
CA LEU A 56 -0.45 -7.70 5.13
C LEU A 56 0.96 -7.71 4.55
N GLU A 57 1.53 -8.90 4.47
CA GLU A 57 2.72 -9.14 3.68
C GLU A 57 2.34 -9.07 2.19
N ILE A 58 2.75 -8.00 1.51
CA ILE A 58 2.59 -7.88 0.06
C ILE A 58 3.69 -8.70 -0.59
N ASN A 59 3.43 -9.98 -0.78
CA ASN A 59 4.36 -10.87 -1.46
C ASN A 59 4.26 -10.64 -2.98
N VAL A 60 5.27 -10.00 -3.57
CA VAL A 60 5.45 -9.97 -5.02
C VAL A 60 6.01 -11.32 -5.42
N GLY A 61 5.12 -12.23 -5.85
CA GLY A 61 5.53 -13.57 -6.25
C GLY A 61 6.59 -13.57 -7.36
N ASP A 62 7.39 -14.63 -7.43
CA ASP A 62 8.55 -14.78 -8.34
C ASP A 62 8.25 -14.43 -9.81
N GLU A 63 7.04 -14.73 -10.27
CA GLU A 63 6.60 -14.43 -11.64
C GLU A 63 6.44 -12.92 -11.87
N SER A 64 5.90 -12.20 -10.89
CA SER A 64 5.76 -10.74 -10.96
C SER A 64 7.12 -10.05 -10.90
N LEU A 65 8.05 -10.55 -10.06
CA LEU A 65 9.44 -10.07 -10.04
C LEU A 65 10.15 -10.28 -11.37
N LYS A 66 9.97 -11.44 -12.02
CA LYS A 66 10.53 -11.71 -13.36
C LYS A 66 10.01 -10.72 -14.40
N ILE A 67 8.72 -10.44 -14.40
CA ILE A 67 8.11 -9.49 -15.34
C ILE A 67 8.65 -8.06 -15.12
N ILE A 68 8.75 -7.60 -13.87
CA ILE A 68 9.31 -6.29 -13.53
C ILE A 68 10.76 -6.17 -14.02
N ASN A 69 11.57 -7.20 -13.78
CA ASN A 69 12.97 -7.23 -14.23
C ASN A 69 13.09 -7.20 -15.76
N GLN A 70 12.23 -7.94 -16.47
CA GLN A 70 12.19 -7.92 -17.94
C GLN A 70 11.79 -6.54 -18.48
N PHE A 71 10.79 -5.91 -17.88
CA PHE A 71 10.36 -4.57 -18.25
C PHE A 71 11.49 -3.54 -18.07
N ASN A 72 12.15 -3.56 -16.91
CA ASN A 72 13.26 -2.65 -16.62
C ASN A 72 14.43 -2.84 -17.62
N ALA A 73 14.80 -4.09 -17.90
CA ALA A 73 15.86 -4.39 -18.87
C ALA A 73 15.53 -3.86 -20.29
N LEU A 74 14.28 -4.03 -20.73
CA LEU A 74 13.82 -3.51 -22.02
C LEU A 74 13.80 -1.97 -22.05
N SER A 75 13.35 -1.34 -20.95
CA SER A 75 13.33 0.11 -20.79
C SER A 75 14.73 0.73 -20.87
N ASP A 76 15.72 0.11 -20.22
CA ASP A 76 17.11 0.57 -20.25
C ASP A 76 17.72 0.41 -21.64
N GLN A 77 17.48 -0.74 -22.29
CA GLN A 77 17.90 -0.96 -23.67
C GLN A 77 17.31 0.08 -24.63
N LEU A 78 16.03 0.41 -24.46
CA LEU A 78 15.36 1.39 -25.31
C LEU A 78 15.91 2.80 -25.05
N SER A 79 16.09 3.21 -23.79
CA SER A 79 16.69 4.49 -23.43
C SER A 79 18.10 4.65 -24.01
N ASN A 80 18.95 3.62 -23.90
CA ASN A 80 20.29 3.64 -24.46
C ASN A 80 20.29 3.77 -25.99
N LYS A 81 19.36 3.08 -26.68
CA LYS A 81 19.20 3.23 -28.12
C LYS A 81 18.78 4.65 -28.47
N LEU A 82 17.76 5.20 -27.81
CA LEU A 82 17.26 6.55 -28.08
C LEU A 82 18.33 7.62 -27.84
N ASN A 83 19.13 7.49 -26.78
CA ASN A 83 20.24 8.38 -26.50
C ASN A 83 21.41 8.27 -27.48
N ALA A 84 21.54 7.15 -28.22
CA ALA A 84 22.57 6.96 -29.22
C ALA A 84 22.20 7.55 -30.60
N ILE A 85 20.95 7.96 -30.79
CA ILE A 85 20.42 8.55 -32.03
C ILE A 85 20.06 10.04 -31.89
N GLY A 86 20.12 10.59 -30.67
CA GLY A 86 19.99 12.02 -30.39
C GLY A 86 21.35 12.66 -30.13
#